data_AF-A0A9C9X100-F1
#
_entry.id   AF-A0A9C9X100-F1
#
_cell.length_a   1.000
_cell.length_b   1.000
_cell.length_c   1.000
_cell.angle_alpha   90.00
_cell.angle_beta   90.00
_cell.angle_gamma   90.00
#
_symmetry.space_group_name_H-M   'P 1'
#
loop_
_entity.id
_entity.type
_entity.pdbx_description
1 polymer ?
#
loop_
_entity_poly.entity_id
_entity_poly.type
_entity_poly.pdbx_seq_one_letter_code
_entity_poly.pdbx_strand_id
1 'polypeptide(L)'
;MTNIPEAPYNYCDYRCEKCPWTEHCRVYQQEMSERLLLEAEGIDPDTWEGTLEVVHRNFEKVREMLEKDAERFGIDLSGPLEPVPEPPETELEKRAFECGLRLHELGKKISQSDEYLQLQEILEETYQDLMWNHLLFAVKLKRAMHGFWDYENETDEDFRAAGLSDGIKSAGVSIRAMETNREALGIFAVKIPPLAEEIQREIRELAEIQEKLETVVSTHRK
;
A
#
# COMPACT_ATOMS: atom_id res chain seq x y z
N MET A 1 13.95 -7.76 21.12
CA MET A 1 12.59 -8.26 20.81
C MET A 1 11.82 -7.10 20.22
N THR A 2 11.71 -7.06 18.90
CA THR A 2 10.95 -6.02 18.19
C THR A 2 9.47 -6.28 18.42
N ASN A 3 8.75 -5.31 18.98
CA ASN A 3 7.31 -5.41 19.20
C ASN A 3 6.61 -5.72 17.87
N ILE A 4 5.83 -6.81 17.85
CA ILE A 4 4.90 -7.10 16.76
C ILE A 4 3.92 -5.92 16.70
N PRO A 5 3.76 -5.23 15.55
CA PRO A 5 2.77 -4.16 15.46
C PRO A 5 1.38 -4.71 15.72
N GLU A 6 0.64 -4.11 16.67
CA GLU A 6 -0.78 -4.41 16.84
C GLU A 6 -1.50 -4.09 15.52
N ALA A 7 -1.99 -5.15 14.88
CA ALA A 7 -2.66 -5.17 13.58
C ALA A 7 -1.76 -4.75 12.38
N PRO A 8 -1.05 -5.70 11.74
CA PRO A 8 -0.14 -5.42 10.62
C PRO A 8 -0.85 -5.04 9.30
N TYR A 9 -2.19 -5.06 9.24
CA TYR A 9 -2.95 -4.83 8.00
C TYR A 9 -2.62 -3.50 7.34
N ASN A 10 -2.52 -2.42 8.13
CA ASN A 10 -2.26 -1.07 7.60
C ASN A 10 -0.77 -0.85 7.26
N TYR A 11 0.09 -1.77 7.72
CA TYR A 11 1.52 -1.79 7.45
C TYR A 11 1.89 -2.71 6.26
N CYS A 12 0.94 -3.52 5.79
CA CYS A 12 1.17 -4.49 4.74
C CYS A 12 1.39 -3.80 3.38
N ASP A 13 2.43 -4.24 2.67
CA ASP A 13 2.74 -3.97 1.27
C ASP A 13 2.46 -5.18 0.36
N TYR A 14 1.86 -6.24 0.92
CA TYR A 14 1.54 -7.53 0.28
C TYR A 14 2.74 -8.29 -0.29
N ARG A 15 3.95 -7.99 0.19
CA ARG A 15 5.18 -8.65 -0.23
C ARG A 15 5.65 -9.65 0.83
N CYS A 16 4.78 -10.63 1.09
CA CYS A 16 4.92 -11.59 2.20
C CYS A 16 6.23 -12.37 2.18
N GLU A 17 6.80 -12.64 1.00
CA GLU A 17 8.09 -13.31 0.82
C GLU A 17 9.29 -12.50 1.35
N LYS A 18 9.14 -11.16 1.44
CA LYS A 18 10.14 -10.25 2.02
C LYS A 18 9.76 -9.76 3.42
N CYS A 19 8.61 -10.18 3.96
CA CYS A 19 8.10 -9.66 5.24
C CYS A 19 8.70 -10.41 6.45
N PRO A 20 9.33 -9.70 7.42
CA PRO A 20 9.96 -10.34 8.58
C PRO A 20 8.97 -10.86 9.63
N TRP A 21 7.66 -10.63 9.46
CA TRP A 21 6.62 -11.07 10.40
C TRP A 21 5.63 -12.04 9.77
N THR A 22 5.92 -12.59 8.60
CA THR A 22 5.02 -13.50 7.87
C THR A 22 4.51 -14.65 8.75
N GLU A 23 5.37 -15.24 9.57
CA GLU A 23 4.99 -16.34 10.49
C GLU A 23 3.95 -15.94 11.56
N HIS A 24 3.85 -14.65 11.88
CA HIS A 24 2.92 -14.09 12.87
C HIS A 24 1.82 -13.22 12.25
N CYS A 25 1.80 -13.09 10.93
CA CYS A 25 0.83 -12.26 10.22
C CYS A 25 -0.49 -13.02 10.08
N ARG A 26 -1.53 -12.55 10.77
CA ARG A 26 -2.87 -13.17 10.70
C ARG A 26 -3.44 -13.22 9.29
N VAL A 27 -3.18 -12.21 8.44
CA VAL A 27 -3.60 -12.21 7.03
C VAL A 27 -2.97 -13.37 6.31
N TYR A 28 -1.64 -13.46 6.36
CA TYR A 28 -0.90 -14.53 5.69
C TYR A 28 -1.34 -15.91 6.17
N GLN A 29 -1.49 -16.09 7.48
CA GLN A 29 -1.98 -17.34 8.05
C GLN A 29 -3.39 -17.71 7.55
N GLN A 30 -4.29 -16.72 7.43
CA GLN A 30 -5.62 -16.92 6.90
C GLN A 30 -5.59 -17.27 5.40
N GLU A 31 -4.81 -16.54 4.59
CA GLU A 31 -4.63 -16.83 3.17
C GLU A 31 -4.08 -18.23 2.94
N MET A 32 -3.06 -18.65 3.69
CA MET A 32 -2.51 -20.00 3.59
C MET A 32 -3.53 -21.07 4.01
N SER A 33 -4.34 -20.80 5.04
CA SER A 33 -5.41 -21.71 5.46
C SER A 33 -6.49 -21.85 4.39
N GLU A 34 -6.88 -20.74 3.75
CA GLU A 34 -7.87 -20.74 2.67
C GLU A 34 -7.35 -21.49 1.43
N ARG A 35 -6.07 -21.33 1.07
CA ARG A 35 -5.44 -22.11 0.00
C ARG A 35 -5.49 -23.62 0.27
N LEU A 36 -5.10 -24.04 1.47
CA LEU A 36 -5.14 -25.46 1.86
C LEU A 36 -6.57 -26.03 1.85
N LEU A 37 -7.58 -25.23 2.20
CA LEU A 37 -8.98 -25.65 2.12
C LEU A 37 -9.43 -25.88 0.68
N LEU A 38 -9.11 -24.96 -0.23
CA LEU A 38 -9.43 -25.13 -1.65
C LEU A 38 -8.75 -26.37 -2.24
N GLU A 39 -7.46 -26.56 -1.95
CA GLU A 39 -6.72 -27.73 -2.40
C GLU A 39 -7.36 -29.03 -1.89
N ALA A 40 -7.80 -29.06 -0.62
CA ALA A 40 -8.51 -30.20 -0.04
C ALA A 40 -9.88 -30.47 -0.70
N GLU A 41 -10.52 -29.42 -1.22
CA GLU A 41 -11.78 -29.49 -1.98
C GLU A 41 -11.56 -29.82 -3.46
N GLY A 42 -10.31 -29.96 -3.90
CA GLY A 42 -9.94 -30.23 -5.29
C GLY A 42 -10.04 -29.00 -6.20
N ILE A 43 -10.09 -27.80 -5.62
CA ILE A 43 -10.10 -26.53 -6.34
C ILE A 43 -8.68 -25.97 -6.33
N ASP A 44 -8.14 -25.68 -7.52
CA ASP A 44 -6.82 -25.08 -7.64
C ASP A 44 -6.89 -23.58 -7.26
N PRO A 45 -6.21 -23.14 -6.18
CA PRO A 45 -6.25 -21.76 -5.71
C PRO A 45 -5.63 -20.77 -6.70
N ASP A 46 -4.77 -21.22 -7.61
CA ASP A 46 -4.08 -20.38 -8.60
C ASP A 46 -4.87 -20.23 -9.92
N THR A 47 -6.12 -20.70 -9.93
CA THR A 47 -7.06 -20.50 -11.03
C THR A 47 -8.05 -19.38 -10.76
N TRP A 48 -8.70 -18.91 -11.82
CA TRP A 48 -9.79 -17.93 -11.70
C TRP A 48 -10.99 -18.47 -10.92
N GLU A 49 -11.25 -19.77 -11.03
CA GLU A 49 -12.30 -20.46 -10.27
C GLU A 49 -11.99 -20.44 -8.77
N GLY A 50 -10.79 -20.88 -8.38
CA GLY A 50 -10.35 -20.82 -6.98
C GLY A 50 -10.35 -19.39 -6.44
N THR A 51 -9.86 -18.42 -7.22
CA THR A 51 -9.87 -17.00 -6.84
C THR A 51 -11.29 -16.49 -6.59
N LEU A 52 -12.22 -16.74 -7.50
CA LEU A 52 -13.61 -16.30 -7.36
C LEU A 52 -14.32 -17.00 -6.19
N GLU A 53 -13.98 -18.25 -5.90
CA GLU A 53 -14.51 -18.98 -4.75
C GLU A 53 -14.07 -18.34 -3.42
N VAL A 54 -12.78 -17.96 -3.28
CA VAL A 54 -12.30 -17.21 -2.09
C VAL A 54 -13.05 -15.89 -1.96
N VAL A 55 -13.19 -15.16 -3.06
CA VAL A 55 -13.90 -13.88 -3.08
C VAL A 55 -15.35 -14.06 -2.62
N HIS A 56 -16.06 -15.05 -3.18
CA HIS A 56 -17.43 -15.38 -2.80
C HIS A 56 -17.55 -15.67 -1.30
N ARG A 57 -16.71 -16.56 -0.76
CA ARG A 57 -16.69 -16.92 0.67
C ARG A 57 -16.44 -15.71 1.57
N ASN A 58 -15.53 -14.83 1.15
CA ASN A 58 -15.22 -13.63 1.92
C ASN A 58 -16.39 -12.63 1.90
N PHE A 59 -17.08 -12.46 0.77
CA PHE A 59 -18.29 -11.63 0.72
C PHE A 59 -19.44 -12.20 1.57
N GLU A 60 -19.62 -13.52 1.62
CA GLU A 60 -20.62 -14.14 2.49
C GLU A 60 -20.32 -13.90 3.97
N LYS A 61 -19.06 -14.11 4.39
CA LYS A 61 -18.60 -13.82 5.76
C LYS A 61 -18.81 -12.35 6.12
N VAL A 62 -18.44 -11.43 5.23
CA VAL A 62 -18.60 -9.99 5.45
C VAL A 62 -20.08 -9.61 5.57
N ARG A 63 -20.95 -10.16 4.72
CA ARG A 63 -22.40 -9.91 4.82
C ARG A 63 -22.93 -10.37 6.18
N GLU A 64 -22.58 -11.57 6.63
CA GLU A 64 -23.01 -12.08 7.94
C GLU A 64 -22.53 -11.19 9.09
N MET A 65 -21.28 -10.72 9.03
CA MET A 65 -20.74 -9.80 10.03
C MET A 65 -21.49 -8.47 10.05
N LEU A 66 -21.75 -7.89 8.88
CA LEU A 66 -22.48 -6.62 8.75
C LEU A 66 -23.93 -6.74 9.26
N GLU A 67 -24.64 -7.82 8.94
CA GLU A 67 -26.00 -8.06 9.43
C GLU A 67 -26.04 -8.16 10.97
N LYS A 68 -25.08 -8.87 11.56
CA LYS A 68 -24.96 -9.01 13.03
C LYS A 68 -24.64 -7.69 13.71
N ASP A 69 -23.70 -6.92 13.17
CA ASP A 69 -23.37 -5.61 13.74
C ASP A 69 -24.51 -4.61 13.54
N ALA A 70 -25.20 -4.64 12.41
CA ALA A 70 -26.36 -3.80 12.17
C ALA A 70 -27.49 -4.06 13.18
N GLU A 71 -27.82 -5.34 13.43
CA GLU A 71 -28.77 -5.72 14.48
C GLU A 71 -28.31 -5.24 15.86
N ARG A 72 -27.03 -5.46 16.19
CA ARG A 72 -26.42 -5.07 17.47
C ARG A 72 -26.49 -3.57 17.73
N PHE A 73 -26.25 -2.75 16.71
CA PHE A 73 -26.23 -1.28 16.82
C PHE A 73 -27.59 -0.64 16.48
N GLY A 74 -28.60 -1.43 16.10
CA GLY A 74 -29.90 -0.92 15.68
C GLY A 74 -29.85 -0.12 14.38
N ILE A 75 -28.92 -0.44 13.49
CA ILE A 75 -28.73 0.22 12.20
C ILE A 75 -29.61 -0.45 11.15
N ASP A 76 -30.38 0.35 10.41
CA ASP A 76 -31.16 -0.12 9.26
C ASP A 76 -30.31 -0.10 7.98
N LEU A 77 -29.94 -1.29 7.50
CA LEU A 77 -29.16 -1.45 6.27
C LEU A 77 -29.96 -1.16 4.97
N SER A 78 -31.28 -1.03 5.06
CA SER A 78 -32.16 -0.73 3.92
C SER A 78 -32.48 0.76 3.76
N GLY A 79 -32.06 1.58 4.73
CA GLY A 79 -32.31 3.01 4.76
C GLY A 79 -31.47 3.80 3.75
N PRO A 80 -31.84 5.07 3.49
CA PRO A 80 -31.02 5.97 2.70
C PRO A 80 -29.68 6.24 3.42
N LEU A 81 -28.58 6.20 2.66
CA LEU A 81 -27.27 6.57 3.17
C LEU A 81 -27.15 8.09 3.25
N GLU A 82 -26.67 8.59 4.38
CA GLU A 82 -26.22 9.97 4.47
C GLU A 82 -24.87 10.11 3.74
N PRO A 83 -24.68 11.17 2.94
CA PRO A 83 -23.41 11.40 2.28
C PRO A 83 -22.33 11.68 3.34
N VAL A 84 -21.31 10.82 3.38
CA VAL A 84 -20.13 11.04 4.19
C VAL A 84 -19.24 12.06 3.46
N PRO A 85 -18.80 13.14 4.12
CA PRO A 85 -17.87 14.08 3.52
C PRO A 85 -16.57 13.37 3.12
N GLU A 86 -16.14 13.54 1.87
CA GLU A 86 -14.87 13.03 1.41
C GLU A 86 -13.73 13.99 1.79
N PRO A 87 -12.57 13.48 2.22
CA PRO A 87 -11.38 14.30 2.41
C PRO A 87 -11.02 15.04 1.11
N PRO A 88 -10.72 16.35 1.18
CA PRO A 88 -10.30 17.08 0.00
C PRO A 88 -8.91 16.61 -0.46
N GLU A 89 -8.75 16.40 -1.76
CA GLU A 89 -7.45 16.03 -2.32
C GLU A 89 -6.45 17.20 -2.22
N THR A 90 -5.31 16.91 -1.58
CA THR A 90 -4.23 17.87 -1.37
C THR A 90 -3.27 17.93 -2.56
N GLU A 91 -2.52 19.03 -2.65
CA GLU A 91 -1.48 19.18 -3.67
C GLU A 91 -0.36 18.15 -3.54
N LEU A 92 -0.06 17.72 -2.30
CA LEU A 92 0.93 16.67 -2.05
C LEU A 92 0.49 15.33 -2.62
N GLU A 93 -0.80 14.98 -2.51
CA GLU A 93 -1.36 13.75 -3.07
C GLU A 93 -1.30 13.73 -4.59
N LYS A 94 -1.70 14.84 -5.24
CA LYS A 94 -1.61 14.98 -6.70
C LYS A 94 -0.18 14.82 -7.18
N ARG A 95 0.75 15.55 -6.55
CA ARG A 95 2.18 15.50 -6.86
C ARG A 95 2.74 14.08 -6.70
N ALA A 96 2.37 13.38 -5.63
CA ALA A 96 2.79 12.01 -5.38
C ALA A 96 2.26 11.04 -6.45
N PHE A 97 0.98 11.16 -6.81
CA PHE A 97 0.37 10.33 -7.84
C PHE A 97 1.01 10.56 -9.21
N GLU A 98 1.21 11.82 -9.60
CA GLU A 98 1.91 12.17 -10.85
C GLU A 98 3.36 11.66 -10.86
N CYS A 99 4.07 11.76 -9.75
CA CYS A 99 5.41 11.18 -9.61
C CYS A 99 5.37 9.65 -9.81
N GLY A 100 4.40 8.96 -9.20
CA GLY A 100 4.24 7.52 -9.40
C GLY A 100 3.96 7.13 -10.85
N LEU A 101 3.16 7.90 -11.59
CA LEU A 101 2.95 7.70 -13.03
C LEU A 101 4.24 7.92 -13.84
N ARG A 102 5.05 8.93 -13.49
CA ARG A 102 6.35 9.11 -14.16
C ARG A 102 7.31 7.97 -13.87
N LEU A 103 7.33 7.45 -12.63
CA LEU A 103 8.12 6.28 -12.29
C LEU A 103 7.67 5.02 -13.05
N HIS A 104 6.36 4.85 -13.27
CA HIS A 104 5.83 3.78 -14.11
C HIS A 104 6.42 3.83 -15.52
N GLU A 105 6.36 5.00 -16.16
CA GLU A 105 6.88 5.19 -17.52
C GLU A 105 8.41 5.07 -17.56
N LEU A 106 9.11 5.57 -16.54
CA LEU A 106 10.55 5.38 -16.40
C LEU A 106 10.92 3.90 -16.26
N GLY A 107 10.14 3.13 -15.49
CA GLY A 107 10.28 1.68 -15.38
C GLY A 107 10.14 0.97 -16.72
N LYS A 108 9.19 1.37 -17.57
CA LYS A 108 9.08 0.84 -18.95
C LYS A 108 10.32 1.16 -19.78
N LYS A 109 10.82 2.39 -19.73
CA LYS A 109 12.04 2.78 -20.44
C LYS A 109 13.26 1.98 -19.97
N ILE A 110 13.37 1.78 -18.66
CA ILE A 110 14.42 0.95 -18.04
C ILE A 110 14.34 -0.48 -18.58
N SER A 111 13.19 -1.14 -18.51
CA SER A 111 13.08 -2.54 -18.94
C SER A 111 13.26 -2.76 -20.44
N GLN A 112 13.13 -1.71 -21.24
CA GLN A 112 13.34 -1.71 -22.69
C GLN A 112 14.75 -1.27 -23.11
N SER A 113 15.60 -0.84 -22.18
CA SER A 113 16.95 -0.37 -22.48
C SER A 113 17.90 -1.54 -22.76
N ASP A 114 18.83 -1.34 -23.70
CA ASP A 114 19.84 -2.37 -24.02
C ASP A 114 20.71 -2.70 -22.80
N GLU A 115 21.04 -1.70 -21.97
CA GLU A 115 21.82 -1.89 -20.74
C GLU A 115 21.09 -2.78 -19.73
N TYR A 116 19.77 -2.60 -19.57
CA TYR A 116 18.98 -3.45 -18.69
C TYR A 116 18.90 -4.87 -19.23
N LEU A 117 18.60 -5.05 -20.51
CA LEU A 117 18.49 -6.38 -21.12
C LEU A 117 19.79 -7.19 -21.01
N GLN A 118 20.95 -6.53 -21.10
CA GLN A 118 22.27 -7.17 -20.91
C GLN A 118 22.55 -7.53 -19.44
N LEU A 119 21.92 -6.84 -18.50
CA LEU A 119 22.14 -7.00 -17.05
C LEU A 119 20.91 -7.56 -16.34
N GLN A 120 19.93 -8.11 -17.07
CA GLN A 120 18.61 -8.41 -16.52
C GLN A 120 18.70 -9.36 -15.33
N GLU A 121 19.45 -10.45 -15.43
CA GLU A 121 19.63 -11.42 -14.34
C GLU A 121 20.15 -10.78 -13.04
N ILE A 122 20.88 -9.67 -13.14
CA ILE A 122 21.45 -8.94 -12.01
C ILE A 122 20.48 -7.86 -11.50
N LEU A 123 19.70 -7.25 -12.40
CA LEU A 123 18.85 -6.10 -12.10
C LEU A 123 17.37 -6.44 -11.91
N GLU A 124 16.97 -7.70 -12.11
CA GLU A 124 15.57 -8.15 -12.02
C GLU A 124 14.95 -7.81 -10.65
N GLU A 125 15.63 -8.15 -9.56
CA GLU A 125 15.10 -7.85 -8.21
C GLU A 125 14.97 -6.34 -7.98
N THR A 126 15.97 -5.56 -8.40
CA THR A 126 15.93 -4.09 -8.31
C THR A 126 14.79 -3.50 -9.14
N TYR A 127 14.53 -4.08 -10.31
CA TYR A 127 13.41 -3.69 -11.16
C TYR A 127 12.07 -4.00 -10.51
N GLN A 128 11.94 -5.20 -9.93
CA GLN A 128 10.73 -5.58 -9.19
C GLN A 128 10.51 -4.67 -7.98
N ASP A 129 11.56 -4.28 -7.27
CA ASP A 129 11.46 -3.34 -6.16
C ASP A 129 10.93 -1.96 -6.61
N LEU A 130 11.43 -1.42 -7.72
CA LEU A 130 10.92 -0.20 -8.34
C LEU A 130 9.45 -0.37 -8.77
N MET A 131 9.15 -1.42 -9.52
CA MET A 131 7.81 -1.64 -10.09
C MET A 131 6.77 -2.04 -9.04
N TRP A 132 7.17 -2.61 -7.90
CA TRP A 132 6.24 -2.84 -6.80
C TRP A 132 5.87 -1.52 -6.11
N ASN A 133 6.85 -0.64 -5.91
CA ASN A 133 6.68 0.54 -5.07
C ASN A 133 6.27 1.81 -5.84
N HIS A 134 6.37 1.84 -7.17
CA HIS A 134 6.16 3.07 -7.97
C HIS A 134 4.79 3.75 -7.78
N LEU A 135 3.70 3.01 -7.55
CA LEU A 135 2.39 3.59 -7.21
C LEU A 135 2.00 3.36 -5.75
N LEU A 136 2.61 2.38 -5.08
CA LEU A 136 2.28 2.06 -3.69
C LEU A 136 2.51 3.26 -2.77
N PHE A 137 3.61 4.00 -2.94
CA PHE A 137 3.89 5.15 -2.09
C PHE A 137 2.81 6.23 -2.20
N ALA A 138 2.32 6.51 -3.42
CA ALA A 138 1.31 7.53 -3.67
C ALA A 138 -0.05 7.15 -3.07
N VAL A 139 -0.46 5.89 -3.24
CA VAL A 139 -1.71 5.37 -2.65
C VAL A 139 -1.65 5.39 -1.12
N LYS A 140 -0.53 4.98 -0.52
CA LYS A 140 -0.35 5.00 0.93
C LYS A 140 -0.22 6.42 1.48
N LEU A 141 0.35 7.36 0.72
CA LEU A 141 0.36 8.78 1.06
C LEU A 141 -1.06 9.33 1.11
N LYS A 142 -1.87 9.08 0.07
CA LYS A 142 -3.29 9.47 0.03
C LYS A 142 -4.06 8.93 1.24
N ARG A 143 -3.91 7.64 1.53
CA ARG A 143 -4.50 7.04 2.73
C ARG A 143 -4.02 7.71 4.02
N ALA A 144 -2.74 8.08 4.10
CA ALA A 144 -2.23 8.80 5.25
C ALA A 144 -2.92 10.16 5.45
N MET A 145 -3.07 10.93 4.36
CA MET A 145 -3.75 12.23 4.38
C MET A 145 -5.21 12.10 4.79
N HIS A 146 -5.90 11.08 4.28
CA HIS A 146 -7.28 10.78 4.68
C HIS A 146 -7.38 10.44 6.17
N GLY A 147 -6.49 9.58 6.71
CA GLY A 147 -6.49 9.25 8.14
C GLY A 147 -6.20 10.46 9.04
N PHE A 148 -5.35 11.39 8.59
CA PHE A 148 -5.14 12.66 9.30
C PHE A 148 -6.37 13.57 9.24
N TRP A 149 -7.05 13.64 8.10
CA TRP A 149 -8.29 14.39 7.97
C TRP A 149 -9.39 13.80 8.87
N ASP A 150 -9.53 12.47 8.92
CA ASP A 150 -10.47 11.81 9.83
C ASP A 150 -10.14 12.17 11.29
N TYR A 151 -8.86 12.15 11.67
CA TYR A 151 -8.42 12.57 13.01
C TYR A 151 -8.80 14.02 13.37
N GLU A 152 -8.73 14.94 12.41
CA GLU A 152 -9.05 16.36 12.64
C GLU A 152 -10.56 16.65 12.67
N ASN A 153 -11.36 15.85 11.96
CA ASN A 153 -12.79 16.14 11.74
C ASN A 153 -13.73 15.19 12.49
N GLU A 154 -13.23 14.08 13.05
CA GLU A 154 -14.02 13.15 13.83
C GLU A 154 -14.21 13.62 15.28
N THR A 155 -15.45 13.50 15.75
CA THR A 155 -15.86 13.87 17.11
C THR A 155 -15.82 12.70 18.08
N ASP A 156 -16.01 11.48 17.57
CA ASP A 156 -15.91 10.26 18.37
C ASP A 156 -14.44 9.92 18.65
N GLU A 157 -14.12 9.67 19.92
CA GLU A 157 -12.73 9.49 20.35
C GLU A 157 -12.08 8.21 19.79
N ASP A 158 -12.86 7.13 19.65
CA ASP A 158 -12.35 5.86 19.14
C ASP A 158 -12.07 5.95 17.64
N PHE A 159 -12.99 6.54 16.87
CA PHE A 159 -12.78 6.77 15.44
C PHE A 159 -11.66 7.77 15.17
N ARG A 160 -11.55 8.82 15.97
CA ARG A 160 -10.44 9.78 15.90
C ARG A 160 -9.09 9.11 16.13
N ALA A 161 -8.98 8.27 17.17
CA ALA A 161 -7.75 7.52 17.45
C ALA A 161 -7.41 6.52 16.32
N ALA A 162 -8.43 5.89 15.72
CA ALA A 162 -8.27 5.01 14.57
C ALA A 162 -7.73 5.77 13.34
N GLY A 163 -8.26 6.96 13.04
CA GLY A 163 -7.78 7.83 11.95
C GLY A 163 -6.31 8.19 12.11
N LEU A 164 -5.89 8.63 13.30
CA LEU A 164 -4.48 8.96 13.57
C LEU A 164 -3.56 7.75 13.40
N SER A 165 -3.98 6.59 13.92
CA SER A 165 -3.24 5.33 13.82
C SER A 165 -3.08 4.91 12.35
N ASP A 166 -4.14 4.99 11.55
CA ASP A 166 -4.11 4.68 10.12
C ASP A 166 -3.22 5.67 9.34
N GLY A 167 -3.35 6.96 9.65
CA GLY A 167 -2.54 8.04 9.09
C GLY A 167 -1.04 7.79 9.27
N ILE A 168 -0.61 7.57 10.52
CA ILE A 168 0.80 7.34 10.86
C ILE A 168 1.33 6.04 10.22
N LYS A 169 0.56 4.95 10.27
CA LYS A 169 0.99 3.65 9.72
C LYS A 169 1.11 3.72 8.19
N SER A 170 0.13 4.32 7.52
CA SER A 170 0.13 4.49 6.07
C SER A 170 1.27 5.39 5.60
N ALA A 171 1.56 6.49 6.33
CA ALA A 171 2.71 7.33 6.03
C ALA A 171 4.03 6.57 6.15
N GLY A 172 4.17 5.70 7.16
CA GLY A 172 5.35 4.84 7.32
C GLY A 172 5.57 3.90 6.14
N VAL A 173 4.51 3.30 5.59
CA VAL A 173 4.60 2.46 4.37
C VAL A 173 4.98 3.31 3.16
N SER A 174 4.37 4.49 3.01
CA SER A 174 4.67 5.41 1.90
C SER A 174 6.15 5.83 1.90
N ILE A 175 6.67 6.24 3.05
CA ILE A 175 8.07 6.64 3.22
C ILE A 175 9.01 5.50 2.83
N ARG A 176 8.79 4.29 3.35
CA ARG A 176 9.58 3.12 2.97
C ARG A 176 9.53 2.84 1.47
N ALA A 177 8.34 2.90 0.86
CA ALA A 177 8.20 2.68 -0.57
C ALA A 177 8.99 3.72 -1.40
N MET A 178 9.01 4.99 -0.96
CA MET A 178 9.85 6.03 -1.57
C MET A 178 11.35 5.76 -1.39
N GLU A 179 11.78 5.32 -0.21
CA GLU A 179 13.18 4.92 0.05
C GLU A 179 13.61 3.77 -0.86
N THR A 180 12.83 2.70 -0.92
CA THR A 180 13.09 1.56 -1.82
C THR A 180 13.15 1.98 -3.29
N ASN A 181 12.22 2.83 -3.74
CA ASN A 181 12.28 3.38 -5.10
C ASN A 181 13.56 4.19 -5.33
N ARG A 182 13.96 5.05 -4.39
CA ARG A 182 15.18 5.87 -4.51
C ARG A 182 16.44 5.02 -4.54
N GLU A 183 16.51 3.96 -3.75
CA GLU A 183 17.61 3.00 -3.77
C GLU A 183 17.70 2.29 -5.12
N ALA A 184 16.58 1.76 -5.61
CA ALA A 184 16.51 1.09 -6.92
C ALA A 184 16.91 2.04 -8.07
N LEU A 185 16.36 3.26 -8.07
CA LEU A 185 16.71 4.31 -9.02
C LEU A 185 18.20 4.69 -8.92
N GLY A 186 18.78 4.74 -7.73
CA GLY A 186 20.21 4.99 -7.55
C GLY A 186 21.08 3.96 -8.26
N ILE A 187 20.70 2.68 -8.20
CA ILE A 187 21.36 1.59 -8.93
C ILE A 187 21.19 1.80 -10.44
N PHE A 188 19.97 2.07 -10.90
CA PHE A 188 19.70 2.29 -12.33
C PHE A 188 20.43 3.51 -12.90
N ALA A 189 20.58 4.59 -12.14
CA ALA A 189 21.33 5.77 -12.58
C ALA A 189 22.79 5.46 -12.93
N VAL A 190 23.39 4.48 -12.23
CA VAL A 190 24.77 4.03 -12.48
C VAL A 190 24.81 3.02 -13.62
N LYS A 191 23.84 2.10 -13.68
CA LYS A 191 23.84 0.96 -14.61
C LYS A 191 23.24 1.27 -15.97
N ILE A 192 22.42 2.32 -16.08
CA ILE A 192 21.74 2.75 -17.30
C ILE A 192 22.06 4.23 -17.55
N PRO A 193 23.30 4.56 -17.96
CA PRO A 193 23.74 5.95 -18.12
C PRO A 193 22.85 6.82 -19.02
N PRO A 194 22.27 6.32 -20.14
CA PRO A 194 21.39 7.15 -20.97
C PRO A 194 20.17 7.72 -20.25
N LEU A 195 19.70 7.06 -19.18
CA LEU A 195 18.56 7.49 -18.38
C LEU A 195 18.95 8.20 -17.09
N ALA A 196 20.25 8.35 -16.79
CA ALA A 196 20.73 8.81 -15.49
C ALA A 196 20.18 10.19 -15.08
N GLU A 197 20.12 11.16 -16.00
CA GLU A 197 19.59 12.49 -15.69
C GLU A 197 18.09 12.46 -15.34
N GLU A 198 17.32 11.67 -16.10
CA GLU A 198 15.90 11.45 -15.87
C GLU A 198 15.66 10.79 -14.51
N ILE A 199 16.44 9.74 -14.21
CA ILE A 199 16.41 9.02 -12.94
C ILE A 199 16.75 9.95 -11.76
N GLN A 200 17.80 10.76 -11.88
CA GLN A 200 18.20 11.69 -10.83
C GLN A 200 17.15 12.77 -10.56
N ARG A 201 16.36 13.17 -11.57
CA ARG A 201 15.23 14.07 -11.38
C ARG A 201 14.15 13.42 -10.50
N GLU A 202 13.76 12.18 -10.80
CA GLU A 202 12.72 11.51 -10.01
C GLU A 202 13.20 11.14 -8.59
N ILE A 203 14.50 10.86 -8.39
CA ILE A 203 15.06 10.69 -7.03
C ILE A 203 14.89 11.95 -6.17
N ARG A 204 15.12 13.14 -6.76
CA ARG A 204 14.93 14.42 -6.06
C ARG A 204 13.45 14.67 -5.75
N GLU A 205 12.57 14.40 -6.71
CA GLU A 205 11.13 14.54 -6.53
C GLU A 205 10.62 13.67 -5.37
N LEU A 206 11.01 12.39 -5.33
CA LEU A 206 10.66 11.48 -4.23
C LEU A 206 11.16 11.98 -2.89
N ALA A 207 12.39 12.51 -2.81
CA ALA A 207 12.94 13.05 -1.58
C ALA A 207 12.13 14.26 -1.08
N GLU A 208 11.72 15.16 -1.98
CA GLU A 208 10.90 16.32 -1.62
C GLU A 208 9.48 15.94 -1.18
N ILE A 209 8.88 14.91 -1.79
CA ILE A 209 7.57 14.37 -1.36
C ILE A 209 7.70 13.74 0.03
N GLN A 210 8.75 12.95 0.24
CA GLN A 210 9.05 12.31 1.53
C GLN A 210 9.20 13.35 2.65
N GLU A 211 10.01 14.39 2.45
CA GLU A 211 10.23 15.45 3.45
C GLU A 211 8.91 16.16 3.83
N LYS A 212 8.06 16.45 2.84
CA LYS A 212 6.74 17.05 3.07
C LYS A 212 5.83 16.12 3.87
N LEU A 213 5.79 14.83 3.54
CA LEU A 213 5.00 13.85 4.29
C LEU A 213 5.51 13.70 5.73
N GLU A 214 6.82 13.65 5.95
CA GLU A 214 7.43 13.60 7.28
C GLU A 214 7.07 14.84 8.13
N THR A 215 6.98 16.01 7.50
CA THR A 215 6.51 17.26 8.14
C THR A 215 5.05 17.15 8.59
N VAL A 216 4.17 16.57 7.76
CA VAL A 216 2.77 16.31 8.12
C VAL A 216 2.69 15.34 9.30
N VAL A 217 3.41 14.22 9.25
CA VAL A 217 3.44 13.20 10.32
C VAL A 217 3.92 13.79 11.64
N SER A 218 4.99 14.59 11.60
CA SER A 218 5.56 15.21 12.81
C SER A 218 4.66 16.29 13.43
N THR A 219 3.69 16.81 12.67
CA THR A 219 2.66 17.72 13.20
C THR A 219 1.61 16.96 13.99
N HIS A 220 1.24 15.75 13.56
CA HIS A 220 0.21 14.91 14.17
C HIS A 220 0.69 14.01 15.33
N ARG A 221 2.01 13.85 15.49
CA ARG A 221 2.61 13.08 16.60
C ARG A 221 2.81 13.90 17.89
N LYS A 222 2.56 15.22 17.86
CA LYS A 222 2.70 16.12 19.01
C LYS A 222 1.45 16.12 19.85
#